data_AF-A0A139RLZ0-F1
#
_entry.id   AF-A0A139RLZ0-F1
#
_cell.length_a   1.000
_cell.length_b   1.000
_cell.length_c   1.000
_cell.angle_alpha   90.00
_cell.angle_beta   90.00
_cell.angle_gamma   90.00
#
_symmetry.space_group_name_H-M   'P 1'
#
loop_
_entity.id
_entity.type
_entity.pdbx_description
1 polymer ?
#
loop_
_entity_poly.entity_id
_entity_poly.type
_entity_poly.pdbx_seq_one_letter_code
_entity_poly.pdbx_strand_id
1 'polypeptide(L)' 'MIDHFGIQVSNLETSKVFYQKTLAPLGYKIAFDIPQAVSFAEPRTAPAGDFWLSQGDSLCF' A
#
# COMPACT_ATOMS: atom_id res chain seq x y z
N MET A 1 -7.02 -18.09 -4.62
CA MET A 1 -6.05 -17.21 -5.28
C MET A 1 -6.41 -15.79 -4.88
N ILE A 2 -5.45 -15.01 -4.39
CA ILE A 2 -5.70 -13.65 -3.90
C ILE A 2 -5.41 -12.68 -5.06
N ASP A 3 -6.39 -11.84 -5.41
CA ASP A 3 -6.25 -10.82 -6.45
C ASP A 3 -5.55 -9.57 -5.90
N HIS A 4 -5.98 -9.10 -4.73
CA HIS A 4 -5.37 -8.02 -3.97
C HIS A 4 -5.76 -8.15 -2.49
N PHE A 5 -5.05 -7.43 -1.62
CA PHE A 5 -5.45 -7.24 -0.23
C PHE A 5 -5.06 -5.84 0.26
N GLY A 6 -5.73 -5.39 1.32
CA GLY A 6 -5.47 -4.10 1.93
C GLY A 6 -5.37 -4.18 3.45
N ILE A 7 -4.56 -3.29 4.02
CA ILE A 7 -4.47 -3.10 5.47
C ILE A 7 -4.67 -1.63 5.83
N GLN A 8 -5.28 -1.40 6.99
CA GLN A 8 -5.36 -0.07 7.59
C GLN A 8 -4.11 0.19 8.42
N VAL A 9 -3.59 1.42 8.33
CA VAL A 9 -2.41 1.87 9.07
C VAL A 9 -2.71 3.13 9.85
N SER A 10 -2.09 3.29 11.02
CA SER A 10 -2.31 4.45 11.88
C SER A 10 -1.78 5.76 11.29
N ASN A 11 -0.74 5.71 10.46
CA ASN A 11 -0.21 6.85 9.74
C ASN A 11 0.19 6.44 8.32
N LEU A 12 -0.60 6.89 7.34
CA LEU A 12 -0.42 6.50 5.94
C LEU A 12 0.91 6.98 5.35
N GLU A 13 1.34 8.19 5.64
CA GLU A 13 2.56 8.78 5.08
C GLU A 13 3.82 8.04 5.57
N THR A 14 3.90 7.78 6.88
CA THR A 14 5.00 7.02 7.48
C THR A 14 5.02 5.58 6.94
N SER A 15 3.85 4.94 6.86
CA SER A 15 3.72 3.57 6.38
C SER A 15 4.06 3.45 4.90
N LYS A 16 3.68 4.43 4.08
CA LYS A 16 4.04 4.51 2.67
C LYS A 16 5.55 4.49 2.48
N VAL A 17 6.29 5.32 3.20
CA VAL A 17 7.78 5.35 3.11
C VAL A 17 8.37 4.02 3.54
N PHE A 18 7.83 3.41 4.60
CA PHE A 18 8.27 2.09 5.06
C PHE A 18 8.05 1.02 3.98
N TYR A 19 6.83 0.85 3.50
CA TYR A 19 6.48 -0.20 2.55
C TYR A 19 7.12 0.01 1.17
N GLN A 20 7.33 1.27 0.75
CA GLN A 20 8.10 1.55 -0.46
C GLN A 20 9.53 0.99 -0.37
N LYS A 21 10.20 1.14 0.78
CA LYS A 21 11.55 0.59 0.98
C LYS A 21 11.52 -0.93 1.14
N THR A 22 10.57 -1.45 1.89
CA THR A 22 10.43 -2.89 2.17
C THR A 22 10.13 -3.70 0.91
N LEU A 23 9.33 -3.14 -0.01
CA LEU A 23 8.90 -3.84 -1.22
C LEU A 23 9.82 -3.58 -2.43
N ALA A 24 10.69 -2.57 -2.38
CA ALA A 24 11.63 -2.27 -3.47
C ALA A 24 12.51 -3.47 -3.89
N PRO A 25 13.06 -4.31 -2.97
CA PRO A 25 13.81 -5.50 -3.36
C PRO A 25 13.00 -6.54 -4.13
N LEU A 26 11.66 -6.51 -4.01
CA LEU A 26 10.74 -7.39 -4.74
C LEU A 26 10.30 -6.78 -6.09
N GLY A 27 10.81 -5.60 -6.44
CA GLY A 27 10.49 -4.90 -7.70
C GLY A 27 9.17 -4.12 -7.67
N TYR A 28 8.52 -4.05 -6.52
CA TYR A 28 7.28 -3.31 -6.35
C TYR A 28 7.51 -1.80 -6.43
N LYS A 29 6.53 -1.10 -7.01
CA LYS A 29 6.49 0.35 -7.14
C LYS A 29 5.13 0.87 -6.71
N ILE A 30 5.06 2.16 -6.37
CA ILE A 30 3.77 2.82 -6.12
C ILE A 30 2.99 2.84 -7.44
N ALA A 31 1.77 2.32 -7.41
CA ALA A 31 0.86 2.28 -8.55
C ALA A 31 -0.29 3.29 -8.41
N PHE A 32 -0.70 3.55 -7.17
CA PHE A 32 -1.73 4.53 -6.85
C PHE A 32 -1.36 5.29 -5.57
N ASP A 33 -1.64 6.60 -5.54
CA ASP A 33 -1.20 7.47 -4.45
C ASP A 33 -2.16 8.66 -4.29
N ILE A 34 -3.02 8.58 -3.29
CA ILE A 34 -3.95 9.65 -2.90
C ILE A 34 -3.90 9.85 -1.38
N PRO A 35 -4.40 10.97 -0.83
CA PRO A 35 -4.32 11.26 0.61
C PRO A 35 -4.90 10.16 1.52
N GLN A 36 -5.85 9.37 1.03
CA GLN A 36 -6.54 8.34 1.81
C GLN A 36 -5.94 6.93 1.63
N ALA A 37 -5.21 6.68 0.55
CA ALA A 37 -4.71 5.36 0.21
C ALA A 37 -3.50 5.38 -0.71
N VAL A 38 -2.62 4.39 -0.55
CA VAL A 38 -1.52 4.09 -1.48
C VAL A 38 -1.56 2.61 -1.86
N SER A 39 -1.25 2.30 -3.11
CA SER A 39 -1.08 0.93 -3.56
C SER A 39 0.30 0.67 -4.13
N PHE A 40 0.74 -0.57 -4.01
CA PHE A 40 1.99 -1.05 -4.59
C PHE A 40 1.68 -2.14 -5.62
N ALA A 41 2.44 -2.15 -6.72
CA ALA A 41 2.34 -3.13 -7.79
C ALA A 41 3.72 -3.62 -8.20
N GLU A 42 3.81 -4.91 -8.50
CA GLU A 42 4.89 -5.51 -9.28
C GLU A 42 4.59 -5.31 -10.78
N PRO A 43 5.61 -5.27 -11.67
CA PRO A 43 5.37 -5.05 -13.11
C PRO A 43 4.39 -6.03 -13.79
N ARG A 44 4.16 -7.20 -13.19
CA ARG A 44 3.29 -8.26 -13.72
C ARG A 44 1.89 -8.30 -13.07
N THR A 45 1.61 -7.43 -12.10
CA THR A 45 0.33 -7.40 -11.37
C THR A 45 -0.66 -6.40 -11.97
N ALA A 46 -1.85 -6.29 -11.39
CA ALA A 46 -2.89 -5.37 -11.85
C ALA A 46 -2.39 -3.91 -11.88
N PRO A 47 -2.86 -3.06 -12.83
CA PRO A 47 -2.40 -1.68 -12.97
C PRO A 47 -2.61 -0.82 -11.72
N ALA A 48 -3.62 -1.16 -10.91
CA ALA A 48 -3.94 -0.45 -9.68
C ALA A 48 -3.20 -1.00 -8.45
N GLY A 49 -2.41 -2.07 -8.58
CA GLY A 49 -1.71 -2.72 -7.46
C GLY A 49 -2.51 -3.79 -6.73
N ASP A 50 -1.78 -4.71 -6.11
CA ASP A 50 -2.29 -5.87 -5.37
C ASP A 50 -2.15 -5.69 -3.85
N PHE A 51 -1.30 -4.77 -3.39
CA PHE A 51 -1.12 -4.45 -1.97
C PHE A 51 -1.49 -2.99 -1.67
N TRP A 52 -2.49 -2.82 -0.82
CA TRP A 52 -3.09 -1.53 -0.49
C TRP A 52 -2.87 -1.14 0.97
N LEU A 53 -2.54 0.13 1.19
CA LEU A 53 -2.58 0.77 2.49
C LEU A 53 -3.68 1.84 2.48
N SER A 54 -4.48 1.87 3.53
CA SER A 54 -5.43 2.95 3.78
C SER A 54 -5.21 3.54 5.18
N GLN A 55 -5.52 4.83 5.33
CA GLN A 55 -5.53 5.46 6.64
C GLN A 55 -6.59 4.78 7.52
N GLY A 56 -6.19 4.29 8.69
CA GLY A 56 -7.10 3.79 9.71
C GLY A 56 -7.79 4.91 10.46
N ASP A 57 -9.01 4.66 10.93
CA ASP A 57 -9.74 5.57 11.79
C ASP A 57 -9.09 5.61 13.17
N SER A 58 -8.81 6.80 13.69
CA SER A 58 -8.18 7.00 15.00
C SER A 58 -9.06 6.63 16.20
N LEU A 59 -10.18 5.94 16.01
CA LEU A 59 -11.19 5.65 17.04
C LEU A 59 -11.19 4.17 17.40
N CYS A 60 -10.22 3.75 18.23
CA CYS A 60 -10.40 2.81 19.34
C CYS A 60 -9.05 2.61 20.04
N PHE A 61 -8.87 3.25 21.19
CA PHE A 61 -8.02 2.77 22.28
C PHE A 61 -8.92 2.56 23.50
#